data_AF-A0A6G1RBR0-F1
#
_entry.id   AF-A0A6G1RBR0-F1
#
_cell.length_a   1.000
_cell.length_b   1.000
_cell.length_c   1.000
_cell.angle_alpha   90.00
_cell.angle_beta   90.00
_cell.angle_gamma   90.00
#
_symmetry.space_group_name_H-M   'P 1'
#
loop_
_entity.id
_entity.type
_entity.pdbx_description
1 polymer ?
#
loop_
_entity_poly.entity_id
_entity_poly.type
_entity_poly.pdbx_seq_one_letter_code
_entity_poly.pdbx_strand_id
1 'polypeptide(L)'
;YTDPQPGLEGGRAFFNAVKEGDTVIFASDDEQDRILWVQAMYRATGQSHKPVPPTQVQKLNAKGGNVPQLDAPISQFYADRAQKHGMDEFISSNPCNFDHASLFEMVQRLTLDHRLNDSYSCLGWFSPGQVFVLDEYCARNG
;
A
#
# COMPACT_ATOMS: atom_id res chain seq x y z
N TYR A 1 11.22 13.95 -5.23
CA TYR A 1 10.47 13.09 -6.18
C TYR A 1 10.06 13.97 -7.34
N THR A 2 10.14 13.46 -8.57
CA THR A 2 9.78 14.23 -9.78
C THR A 2 8.97 13.36 -10.75
N ASP A 3 8.25 14.02 -11.64
CA ASP A 3 7.54 13.37 -12.74
C ASP A 3 8.52 12.79 -13.78
N PRO A 4 8.06 11.85 -14.63
CA PRO A 4 8.82 11.35 -15.76
C PRO A 4 9.25 12.49 -16.68
N GLN A 5 10.54 12.52 -17.02
CA GLN A 5 11.10 13.54 -17.90
C GLN A 5 10.97 13.11 -19.36
N PRO A 6 10.33 13.92 -20.23
CA PRO A 6 10.25 13.61 -21.65
C PRO A 6 11.64 13.62 -22.29
N GLY A 7 11.99 12.54 -23.00
CA GLY A 7 13.27 12.42 -23.72
C GLY A 7 14.39 11.67 -22.98
N LEU A 8 14.17 11.18 -21.76
CA LEU A 8 15.09 10.27 -21.08
C LEU A 8 14.58 8.82 -21.21
N GLU A 9 15.30 7.98 -21.94
CA GLU A 9 14.98 6.56 -22.10
C GLU A 9 15.56 5.70 -20.97
N GLY A 10 14.84 4.66 -20.57
CA GLY A 10 15.31 3.63 -19.63
C GLY A 10 14.71 3.68 -18.22
N GLY A 11 14.49 4.86 -17.66
CA GLY A 11 13.96 5.00 -16.29
C GLY A 11 12.44 5.07 -16.21
N ARG A 12 11.82 4.40 -15.22
CA ARG A 12 10.37 4.45 -14.97
C ARG A 12 9.96 5.37 -13.82
N ALA A 13 10.84 5.53 -12.83
CA ALA A 13 10.58 6.36 -11.65
C ALA A 13 11.71 7.36 -11.42
N PHE A 14 11.37 8.65 -11.29
CA PHE A 14 12.33 9.75 -11.30
C PHE A 14 12.37 10.50 -9.97
N PHE A 15 13.55 11.03 -9.64
CA PHE A 15 13.80 11.89 -8.49
C PHE A 15 15.02 12.77 -8.77
N ASN A 16 15.17 13.87 -8.03
CA ASN A 16 16.30 14.78 -8.17
C ASN A 16 17.00 15.01 -6.83
N ALA A 17 18.28 15.35 -6.92
CA ALA A 17 19.05 15.97 -5.84
C ALA A 17 19.33 17.42 -6.22
N VAL A 18 19.24 18.32 -5.23
CA VAL A 18 19.54 19.74 -5.41
C VAL A 18 20.65 20.14 -4.45
N LYS A 19 21.67 20.83 -4.96
CA LYS A 19 22.76 21.39 -4.17
C LYS A 19 23.19 22.72 -4.77
N GLU A 20 23.15 23.80 -4.00
CA GLU A 20 23.69 25.12 -4.41
C GLU A 20 23.13 25.69 -5.73
N GLY A 21 21.92 25.26 -6.12
CA GLY A 21 21.29 25.65 -7.39
C GLY A 21 21.48 24.63 -8.52
N ASP A 22 22.42 23.70 -8.37
CA ASP A 22 22.56 22.56 -9.27
C ASP A 22 21.49 21.51 -9.00
N THR A 23 20.91 20.99 -10.08
CA THR A 23 19.92 19.91 -10.02
C THR A 23 20.42 18.72 -10.82
N VAL A 24 20.53 17.58 -10.17
CA VAL A 24 20.84 16.29 -10.82
C VAL A 24 19.60 15.42 -10.79
N ILE A 25 19.22 14.90 -11.96
CA ILE A 25 18.06 14.02 -12.11
C ILE A 25 18.55 12.57 -12.17
N PHE A 26 17.90 11.73 -11.38
CA PHE A 26 18.11 10.29 -11.34
C PHE A 26 16.85 9.57 -11.79
N ALA A 27 17.03 8.37 -12.34
CA ALA A 27 15.94 7.49 -12.68
C ALA A 27 16.22 6.07 -12.17
N SER A 28 15.15 5.34 -11.90
CA SER A 28 15.15 3.96 -11.40
C SER A 28 14.14 3.13 -12.19
N ASP A 29 14.33 1.82 -12.17
CA ASP A 29 13.52 0.87 -12.96
C ASP A 29 12.12 0.69 -12.38
N ASP A 30 11.95 0.85 -11.06
CA ASP A 30 10.65 0.78 -10.39
C ASP A 30 10.53 1.72 -9.17
N GLU A 31 9.31 1.80 -8.63
CA GLU A 31 8.98 2.70 -7.53
C GLU A 31 9.64 2.31 -6.20
N GLN A 32 9.85 1.01 -5.95
CA GLN A 32 10.46 0.55 -4.70
C GLN A 32 11.94 0.94 -4.65
N ASP A 33 12.65 0.74 -5.76
CA ASP A 33 14.04 1.15 -5.89
C ASP A 33 14.19 2.67 -5.71
N ARG A 34 13.29 3.46 -6.31
CA ARG A 34 13.23 4.92 -6.07
C ARG A 34 13.13 5.26 -4.59
N ILE A 35 12.20 4.62 -3.87
CA ILE A 35 11.98 4.91 -2.45
C ILE A 35 13.23 4.60 -1.64
N LEU A 36 13.90 3.47 -1.93
CA LEU A 36 15.13 3.07 -1.26
C LEU A 36 16.25 4.10 -1.47
N TRP A 37 16.47 4.53 -2.71
CA TRP A 37 17.48 5.54 -3.05
C TRP A 37 17.18 6.89 -2.41
N VAL A 38 15.92 7.34 -2.45
CA VAL A 38 15.53 8.62 -1.82
C VAL A 38 15.76 8.58 -0.32
N GLN A 39 15.47 7.46 0.36
CA GLN A 39 15.75 7.31 1.79
C GLN A 39 17.26 7.27 2.08
N ALA A 40 18.05 6.59 1.24
CA ALA A 40 19.49 6.55 1.38
C ALA A 40 20.11 7.95 1.23
N MET A 41 19.69 8.71 0.21
CA MET A 41 20.14 10.08 0.00
C MET A 41 19.69 11.01 1.12
N TYR A 42 18.47 10.87 1.63
CA TYR A 42 18.01 11.64 2.79
C TYR A 42 18.91 11.44 4.01
N ARG A 43 19.26 10.19 4.32
CA ARG A 43 20.19 9.87 5.44
C ARG A 43 21.59 10.42 5.20
N ALA A 44 22.11 10.28 3.98
CA ALA A 44 23.46 10.70 3.63
C ALA A 44 23.63 12.23 3.61
N THR A 45 22.61 12.94 3.15
CA THR A 45 22.65 14.41 3.04
C THR A 45 22.30 15.12 4.35
N GLY A 46 21.58 14.45 5.25
CA GLY A 46 21.14 15.05 6.51
C GLY A 46 20.20 16.25 6.32
N GLN A 47 19.57 16.37 5.15
CA GLN A 47 18.69 17.50 4.85
C GLN A 47 17.53 17.59 5.87
N SER A 48 17.12 18.80 6.24
CA SER A 48 16.08 18.99 7.26
C SER A 48 14.70 18.51 6.80
N HIS A 49 14.41 18.61 5.49
CA HIS A 49 13.12 18.22 4.94
C HIS A 49 13.11 16.73 4.57
N LYS A 50 12.24 15.96 5.22
CA LYS A 50 12.07 14.54 4.92
C LYS A 50 11.29 14.34 3.62
N PRO A 51 11.84 13.64 2.61
CA PRO A 51 11.13 13.33 1.39
C PRO A 51 9.89 12.47 1.67
N VAL A 52 8.72 12.90 1.19
CA VAL A 52 7.46 12.15 1.31
C VAL A 52 7.20 11.41 0.00
N PRO A 53 7.05 10.07 0.00
CA PRO A 53 6.69 9.32 -1.20
C PRO A 53 5.36 9.81 -1.78
N PRO A 54 5.24 9.99 -3.11
CA PRO A 54 3.99 10.42 -3.71
C PRO A 54 2.91 9.37 -3.49
N THR A 55 1.82 9.76 -2.84
CA THR A 55 0.66 8.91 -2.66
C THR A 55 -0.01 8.67 -4.01
N GLN A 56 -0.68 7.53 -4.21
CA GLN A 56 -1.37 7.24 -5.48
C GLN A 56 -2.35 8.35 -5.91
N VAL A 57 -2.86 9.13 -4.96
CA VAL A 57 -3.70 10.33 -5.17
C VAL A 57 -2.95 11.46 -5.88
N GLN A 58 -1.69 11.72 -5.52
CA GLN A 58 -0.88 12.79 -6.10
C GLN A 58 -0.46 12.49 -7.56
N LYS A 59 -0.24 11.21 -7.89
CA LYS A 59 0.10 10.78 -9.26
C LYS A 59 -1.04 10.99 -10.27
N LEU A 60 -2.29 11.03 -9.81
CA LEU A 60 -3.46 11.31 -10.66
C LEU A 60 -3.61 12.83 -10.88
N ASN A 61 -3.32 13.65 -9.87
CA ASN A 61 -3.41 15.12 -9.98
C ASN A 61 -2.34 15.75 -10.90
N ALA A 62 -1.21 15.08 -11.12
CA ALA A 62 -0.16 15.54 -12.05
C ALA A 62 -0.57 15.44 -13.53
N LYS A 63 -1.62 14.67 -13.86
CA LYS A 63 -2.26 14.68 -15.19
C LYS A 63 -3.37 15.74 -15.16
N GLY A 64 -3.03 16.95 -15.57
CA GLY A 64 -3.91 18.13 -15.52
C GLY A 64 -5.35 17.85 -15.91
N GLY A 65 -6.25 18.05 -14.95
CA GLY A 65 -7.70 17.99 -15.11
C GLY A 65 -8.37 18.29 -13.77
N ASN A 66 -8.85 19.52 -13.61
CA ASN A 66 -9.64 20.08 -12.51
C ASN A 66 -10.37 19.06 -11.62
N VAL A 67 -10.07 19.03 -10.31
CA VAL A 67 -10.89 19.52 -9.15
C VAL A 67 -10.12 19.17 -7.86
N PRO A 68 -9.97 20.07 -6.86
CA PRO A 68 -9.39 19.70 -5.58
C PRO A 68 -10.38 18.84 -4.77
N GLN A 69 -10.27 17.51 -4.85
CA GLN A 69 -10.98 16.63 -3.91
C GLN A 69 -10.18 16.51 -2.61
N LEU A 70 -10.10 17.61 -1.87
CA LEU A 70 -9.45 17.68 -0.55
C LEU A 70 -10.37 17.22 0.60
N ASP A 71 -11.65 16.94 0.32
CA ASP A 71 -12.67 16.67 1.35
C ASP A 71 -13.17 15.21 1.40
N ALA A 72 -12.55 14.29 0.67
CA ALA A 72 -12.92 12.89 0.73
C ALA A 72 -12.31 12.24 1.99
N PRO A 73 -13.12 11.77 2.98
CA PRO A 73 -12.59 11.06 4.14
C PRO A 73 -11.74 9.86 3.69
N ILE A 74 -10.70 9.50 4.45
CA ILE A 74 -9.77 8.38 4.14
C ILE A 74 -10.53 7.09 3.80
N SER A 75 -11.72 6.89 4.38
CA SER A 75 -12.63 5.80 4.05
C SER A 75 -13.05 5.75 2.57
N GLN A 76 -13.26 6.89 1.91
CA GLN A 76 -13.58 6.96 0.48
C GLN A 76 -12.39 6.51 -0.38
N PHE A 77 -11.15 6.76 0.04
CA PHE A 77 -9.98 6.28 -0.71
C PHE A 77 -9.85 4.75 -0.67
N TYR A 78 -10.11 4.13 0.48
CA TYR A 78 -10.16 2.67 0.59
C TYR A 78 -11.37 2.09 -0.15
N ALA A 79 -12.52 2.76 -0.11
CA ALA A 79 -13.71 2.37 -0.86
C ALA A 79 -13.41 2.36 -2.37
N ASP A 80 -12.91 3.46 -2.94
CA ASP A 80 -12.55 3.57 -4.37
C ASP A 80 -11.54 2.50 -4.81
N ARG A 81 -10.58 2.17 -3.95
CA ARG A 81 -9.60 1.11 -4.23
C ARG A 81 -10.27 -0.27 -4.24
N ALA A 82 -11.16 -0.52 -3.29
CA ALA A 82 -11.91 -1.76 -3.20
C ALA A 82 -12.84 -1.93 -4.41
N GLN A 83 -13.52 -0.86 -4.85
CA GLN A 83 -14.35 -0.87 -6.07
C GLN A 83 -13.55 -1.27 -7.31
N LYS A 84 -12.35 -0.69 -7.48
CA LYS A 84 -11.44 -1.02 -8.61
C LYS A 84 -11.00 -2.49 -8.63
N HIS A 85 -11.05 -3.18 -7.50
CA HIS A 85 -10.72 -4.60 -7.39
C HIS A 85 -11.95 -5.51 -7.35
N GLY A 86 -13.15 -4.98 -7.64
CA GLY A 86 -14.39 -5.75 -7.67
C GLY A 86 -14.89 -6.16 -6.28
N MET A 87 -14.54 -5.41 -5.24
CA MET A 87 -14.92 -5.75 -3.86
C MET A 87 -16.29 -5.19 -3.43
N ASP A 88 -17.00 -4.49 -4.32
CA ASP A 88 -18.27 -3.84 -4.01
C ASP A 88 -19.34 -4.80 -3.50
N GLU A 89 -19.40 -5.99 -4.09
CA GLU A 89 -20.35 -7.03 -3.67
C GLU A 89 -20.08 -7.46 -2.23
N PHE A 90 -18.82 -7.66 -1.85
CA PHE A 90 -18.45 -8.06 -0.49
C PHE A 90 -18.67 -6.95 0.54
N ILE A 91 -18.42 -5.69 0.17
CA ILE A 91 -18.59 -4.54 1.07
C ILE A 91 -20.06 -4.24 1.32
N SER A 92 -20.91 -4.38 0.30
CA SER A 92 -22.35 -4.13 0.39
C SER A 92 -23.16 -5.33 0.91
N SER A 93 -22.56 -6.51 0.99
CA SER A 93 -23.22 -7.71 1.49
C SER A 93 -23.58 -7.60 2.96
N ASN A 94 -24.76 -8.09 3.33
CA ASN A 94 -25.16 -8.18 4.73
C ASN A 94 -24.41 -9.36 5.39
N PRO A 95 -23.59 -9.11 6.43
CA PRO A 95 -22.81 -10.17 7.10
C PRO A 95 -23.71 -11.28 7.64
N CYS A 96 -24.93 -10.98 8.09
CA CYS A 96 -25.85 -11.96 8.66
C CYS A 96 -26.39 -13.00 7.67
N ASN A 97 -26.18 -12.80 6.37
CA ASN A 97 -26.67 -13.70 5.32
C ASN A 97 -25.68 -14.80 4.94
N PHE A 98 -24.49 -14.82 5.55
CA PHE A 98 -23.46 -15.80 5.23
C PHE A 98 -23.49 -17.01 6.16
N ASP A 99 -23.09 -18.16 5.63
CA ASP A 99 -22.75 -19.31 6.46
C ASP A 99 -21.40 -19.06 7.14
N HIS A 100 -21.48 -18.51 8.36
CA HIS A 100 -20.30 -18.18 9.14
C HIS A 100 -19.48 -19.40 9.56
N ALA A 101 -20.08 -20.60 9.64
CA ALA A 101 -19.33 -21.81 9.95
C ALA A 101 -18.38 -22.18 8.80
N SER A 102 -18.90 -22.22 7.57
CA SER A 102 -18.09 -22.47 6.36
C SER A 102 -17.03 -21.40 6.13
N LEU A 103 -17.38 -20.12 6.33
CA LEU A 103 -16.41 -19.03 6.21
C LEU A 103 -15.32 -19.11 7.28
N PHE A 104 -15.67 -19.45 8.52
CA PHE A 104 -14.70 -19.56 9.60
C PHE A 104 -13.73 -20.73 9.36
N GLU A 105 -14.23 -21.88 8.91
CA GLU A 105 -13.39 -23.00 8.49
C GLU A 105 -12.40 -22.57 7.40
N MET A 106 -12.88 -21.83 6.39
CA MET A 106 -12.03 -21.31 5.32
C MET A 106 -10.94 -20.37 5.86
N VAL A 107 -11.30 -19.44 6.75
CA VAL A 107 -10.36 -18.50 7.38
C VAL A 107 -9.30 -19.25 8.19
N GLN A 108 -9.70 -20.23 9.00
CA GLN A 108 -8.78 -21.06 9.79
C GLN A 108 -7.80 -21.83 8.89
N ARG A 109 -8.32 -22.48 7.84
CA ARG A 109 -7.53 -23.26 6.89
C ARG A 109 -6.50 -22.39 6.15
N LEU A 110 -6.93 -21.25 5.61
CA LEU A 110 -6.04 -20.33 4.89
C LEU A 110 -5.01 -19.68 5.82
N THR A 111 -5.40 -19.33 7.04
CA THR A 111 -4.48 -18.79 8.05
C THR A 111 -3.41 -19.80 8.42
N LEU A 112 -3.79 -21.07 8.62
CA LEU A 112 -2.86 -22.16 8.90
C LEU A 112 -1.95 -22.47 7.72
N ASP A 113 -2.49 -22.55 6.51
CA ASP A 113 -1.71 -22.80 5.30
C ASP A 113 -0.67 -21.69 5.06
N HIS A 114 -1.07 -20.42 5.16
CA HIS A 114 -0.14 -19.30 5.10
C HIS A 114 0.95 -19.41 6.17
N ARG A 115 0.55 -19.79 7.39
CA ARG A 115 1.47 -19.91 8.52
C ARG A 115 2.51 -21.01 8.25
N LEU A 116 2.07 -22.20 7.86
CA LEU A 116 2.94 -23.36 7.57
C LEU A 116 3.93 -23.11 6.44
N ASN A 117 3.59 -22.23 5.50
CA ASN A 117 4.46 -21.86 4.37
C ASN A 117 5.35 -20.62 4.65
N ASP A 118 5.28 -20.03 5.84
CA ASP A 118 6.13 -18.90 6.24
C ASP A 118 7.57 -19.38 6.53
N SER A 119 8.52 -18.95 5.70
CA SER A 119 9.92 -19.37 5.73
C SER A 119 10.69 -18.95 6.98
N TYR A 120 10.16 -18.05 7.81
CA TYR A 120 10.94 -17.44 8.89
C TYR A 120 10.42 -17.64 10.31
N SER A 121 9.19 -18.13 10.56
CA SER A 121 8.63 -17.89 11.91
C SER A 121 7.48 -18.75 12.43
N CYS A 122 7.15 -19.93 11.90
CA CYS A 122 6.13 -20.75 12.56
C CYS A 122 6.63 -22.12 13.04
N LEU A 123 6.57 -22.35 14.35
CA LEU A 123 6.67 -23.68 14.96
C LEU A 123 5.29 -24.38 14.96
N GLY A 124 4.45 -24.10 13.95
CA GLY A 124 3.05 -24.55 13.90
C GLY A 124 2.05 -23.71 14.70
N TRP A 125 2.50 -22.68 15.44
CA TRP A 125 1.62 -21.78 16.20
C TRP A 125 1.23 -20.53 15.42
N PHE A 126 -0.03 -20.12 15.55
CA PHE A 126 -0.51 -18.83 15.04
C PHE A 126 0.25 -17.66 15.70
N SER A 127 0.46 -16.60 14.94
CA SER A 127 0.99 -15.34 15.50
C SER A 127 -0.07 -14.65 16.37
N PRO A 128 0.32 -13.73 17.28
CA PRO A 128 -0.65 -12.98 18.08
C PRO A 128 -1.71 -12.25 17.24
N GLY A 129 -1.34 -11.73 16.06
CA GLY A 129 -2.28 -11.10 15.14
C GLY A 129 -3.26 -12.08 14.50
N GLN A 130 -2.81 -13.30 14.17
CA GLN A 130 -3.69 -14.34 13.65
C GLN A 130 -4.69 -14.81 14.70
N VAL A 131 -4.24 -15.03 15.94
CA VAL A 131 -5.12 -15.40 17.06
C VAL A 131 -6.16 -14.29 17.30
N PHE A 132 -5.74 -13.03 17.34
CA PHE A 132 -6.66 -11.90 17.49
C PHE A 132 -7.76 -11.89 16.41
N VAL A 133 -7.41 -12.12 15.14
CA VAL A 133 -8.40 -12.14 14.05
C VAL A 133 -9.40 -13.29 14.21
N LEU A 134 -8.92 -14.48 14.58
CA LEU A 134 -9.79 -15.64 14.80
C LEU A 134 -10.72 -15.43 16.00
N ASP A 135 -10.19 -14.90 17.11
CA ASP A 135 -10.96 -14.61 18.31
C ASP A 135 -12.03 -13.54 18.05
N GLU A 136 -11.67 -12.47 17.34
CA GLU A 136 -12.61 -11.40 16.99
C GLU A 136 -13.72 -11.90 16.05
N TYR A 137 -13.40 -12.81 15.13
CA TYR A 137 -14.42 -13.42 14.27
C TYR A 137 -15.43 -14.22 15.09
N CYS A 138 -14.96 -15.04 16.04
CA CYS A 138 -15.81 -15.78 16.98
C CYS A 138 -16.66 -14.83 17.84
N ALA A 139 -16.08 -13.75 18.35
CA ALA A 139 -16.79 -12.80 19.20
C ALA A 139 -17.96 -12.11 18.47
N ARG A 140 -17.88 -11.99 17.14
CA ARG A 140 -18.90 -11.32 16.32
C ARG A 140 -19.91 -12.27 15.70
N ASN A 141 -19.49 -13.47 15.31
CA ASN A 141 -20.29 -14.37 14.45
C ASN A 141 -20.32 -15.82 14.95
N GLY A 142 -19.64 -16.14 16.06
CA GLY A 142 -19.57 -17.47 16.65
C GLY A 142 -20.70 -17.78 17.63
#